data_AF-A0A1B8S6Y0-F1
#
_entry.id   AF-A0A1B8S6Y0-F1
#
_cell.length_a   1.000
_cell.length_b   1.000
_cell.length_c   1.000
_cell.angle_alpha   90.00
_cell.angle_beta   90.00
_cell.angle_gamma   90.00
#
_symmetry.space_group_name_H-M   'P 1'
#
loop_
_entity.id
_entity.type
_entity.pdbx_description
1 polymer ?
#
loop_
_entity_poly.entity_id
_entity_poly.type
_entity_poly.pdbx_seq_one_letter_code
_entity_poly.pdbx_strand_id
1 'polypeptide(L)'
;MPLISFIDVRFFPPEETRERLEKRFTRHLRLLRCGLVAAFRSGNHPLPEGDADKLLSVDITHIDRIRVQRRAGRIIERRQAASGLAHLVRADRERLTTLHDGVNLVEIATEHRADEIAAALHEEMPWMGAATEQIWHAMRRSVRDGTAGLRLPPILLDGPPGIGKSFWARRLGELLSVPTTVIEATNENASYAPSRSH
;
A
#
# COMPACT_ATOMS: atom_id res chain seq x y z
N MET A 1 -7.60 8.77 16.11
CA MET A 1 -7.71 9.39 14.77
C MET A 1 -8.39 8.39 13.85
N PRO A 2 -9.34 8.79 13.00
CA PRO A 2 -10.04 7.86 12.11
C PRO A 2 -9.14 7.43 10.95
N LEU A 3 -8.98 6.12 10.75
CA LEU A 3 -8.35 5.53 9.57
C LEU A 3 -9.42 5.38 8.47
N ILE A 4 -9.10 5.81 7.25
CA ILE A 4 -9.93 5.53 6.06
C ILE A 4 -9.12 4.64 5.12
N SER A 5 -9.76 3.60 4.57
CA SER A 5 -9.17 2.78 3.52
C SER A 5 -9.01 3.61 2.25
N PHE A 6 -7.78 3.79 1.78
CA PHE A 6 -7.43 4.74 0.71
C PHE A 6 -7.43 4.11 -0.69
N ILE A 7 -7.48 2.77 -0.78
CA ILE A 7 -7.42 2.05 -2.05
C ILE A 7 -8.01 0.63 -1.87
N ASP A 8 -8.58 0.05 -2.93
CA ASP A 8 -9.14 -1.31 -2.94
C ASP A 8 -8.02 -2.36 -3.09
N VAL A 9 -7.03 -2.31 -2.19
CA VAL A 9 -5.84 -3.17 -2.17
C VAL A 9 -5.93 -4.14 -1.02
N ARG A 10 -5.68 -5.41 -1.32
CA ARG A 10 -5.49 -6.43 -0.31
C ARG A 10 -4.04 -6.46 0.13
N PHE A 11 -3.79 -5.92 1.30
CA PHE A 11 -2.52 -6.13 1.96
C PHE A 11 -2.48 -7.52 2.62
N PHE A 12 -1.31 -8.16 2.52
CA PHE A 12 -1.05 -9.43 3.18
C PHE A 12 -0.02 -9.20 4.28
N PRO A 13 -0.08 -9.98 5.39
CA PRO A 13 0.77 -9.71 6.54
C PRO A 13 2.26 -9.78 6.13
N PRO A 14 3.05 -8.71 6.37
CA PRO A 14 4.45 -8.63 5.93
C PRO A 14 5.32 -9.71 6.57
N GLU A 15 4.92 -10.20 7.74
CA GLU A 15 5.60 -11.26 8.46
C GLU A 15 5.44 -12.64 7.80
N GLU A 16 4.46 -12.87 6.91
CA GLU A 16 4.31 -14.10 6.15
C GLU A 16 5.21 -14.15 4.90
N THR A 17 6.51 -14.01 5.12
CA THR A 17 7.53 -14.17 4.09
C THR A 17 7.58 -15.59 3.53
N ARG A 18 8.21 -15.77 2.37
CA ARG A 18 8.44 -17.08 1.74
C ARG A 18 9.03 -18.08 2.73
N GLU A 19 10.06 -17.68 3.47
CA GLU A 19 10.72 -18.52 4.46
C GLU A 19 9.77 -18.93 5.59
N ARG A 20 8.92 -18.02 6.07
CA ARG A 20 7.96 -18.33 7.12
C ARG A 20 6.86 -19.28 6.61
N LEU A 21 6.41 -19.12 5.37
CA LEU A 21 5.50 -20.04 4.71
C LEU A 21 6.12 -21.43 4.54
N GLU A 22 7.39 -21.50 4.12
CA GLU A 22 8.13 -22.75 3.97
C GLU A 22 8.33 -23.45 5.32
N LYS A 23 8.72 -22.71 6.37
CA LYS A 23 8.79 -23.22 7.75
C LYS A 23 7.44 -23.74 8.24
N ARG A 24 6.36 -23.00 7.99
CA ARG A 24 4.99 -23.39 8.36
C ARG A 24 4.55 -24.65 7.65
N PHE A 25 4.78 -24.76 6.34
CA PHE A 25 4.42 -25.96 5.57
C PHE A 25 5.27 -27.17 5.93
N THR A 26 6.55 -26.97 6.20
CA THR A 26 7.44 -28.04 6.68
C THR A 26 6.97 -28.55 8.04
N ARG A 27 6.68 -27.65 8.98
CA ARG A 27 6.11 -28.01 10.28
C ARG A 27 4.79 -28.73 10.15
N HIS A 28 3.90 -28.24 9.28
CA HIS A 28 2.61 -28.89 9.04
C HIS A 28 2.75 -30.28 8.42
N LEU A 29 3.69 -30.46 7.50
CA LEU A 29 4.00 -31.78 6.91
C LEU A 29 4.52 -32.76 7.97
N ARG A 30 5.37 -32.30 8.89
CA ARG A 30 5.83 -33.10 10.04
C ARG A 30 4.66 -33.51 10.93
N LEU A 31 3.75 -32.57 11.24
CA LEU A 31 2.54 -32.88 12.02
C LEU A 31 1.65 -33.92 11.33
N LEU A 32 1.49 -33.83 10.00
CA LEU A 32 0.73 -34.81 9.21
C LEU A 32 1.35 -36.21 9.31
N ARG A 33 2.68 -36.31 9.22
CA ARG A 33 3.40 -37.59 9.29
C ARG A 33 3.40 -38.20 10.69
N CYS A 34 3.43 -37.39 11.74
CA CYS A 34 3.32 -37.86 13.13
C CYS A 34 1.89 -38.17 13.58
N GLY A 35 0.87 -37.87 12.77
CA GLY A 35 -0.53 -37.99 13.17
C GLY A 35 -1.00 -36.93 14.18
N LEU A 36 -0.21 -35.88 14.42
CA LEU A 36 -0.45 -34.87 15.47
C LEU A 36 -1.27 -33.66 14.99
N VAL A 37 -1.85 -33.71 13.78
CA VAL A 37 -2.61 -32.58 13.21
C VAL A 37 -3.88 -32.26 14.01
N ALA A 38 -4.58 -33.29 14.48
CA ALA A 38 -5.81 -33.10 15.27
C ALA A 38 -5.52 -32.44 16.62
N ALA A 39 -4.43 -32.85 17.28
CA ALA A 39 -3.96 -32.23 18.52
C ALA A 39 -3.57 -30.77 18.32
N PHE A 40 -2.90 -30.44 17.21
CA PHE A 40 -2.50 -29.07 16.90
C PHE A 40 -3.67 -28.15 16.52
N ARG A 41 -4.73 -28.68 15.88
CA ARG A 41 -5.93 -27.90 15.50
C ARG A 41 -6.83 -27.56 16.68
N SER A 42 -6.77 -28.33 17.77
CA SER A 42 -7.69 -28.22 18.91
C SER A 42 -7.34 -27.08 19.90
N GLY A 43 -6.31 -26.28 19.62
CA GLY A 43 -6.01 -25.06 20.37
C GLY A 43 -5.09 -25.27 21.58
N ASN A 44 -3.92 -24.63 21.51
CA ASN A 44 -3.07 -24.16 22.61
C ASN A 44 -2.74 -25.11 23.78
N HIS A 45 -2.25 -26.32 23.50
CA HIS A 45 -1.32 -26.97 24.42
C HIS A 45 0.10 -26.96 23.80
N PRO A 46 1.15 -26.54 24.53
CA PRO A 46 2.52 -26.83 24.14
C PRO A 46 2.62 -28.32 23.81
N LEU A 47 3.26 -28.65 22.69
CA LEU A 47 3.53 -30.04 22.33
C LEU A 47 4.24 -30.69 23.53
N PRO A 48 3.77 -31.85 24.05
CA PRO A 48 4.50 -32.60 25.05
C PRO A 48 5.96 -32.78 24.60
N GLU A 49 6.92 -32.77 25.53
CA GLU A 49 8.36 -32.87 25.20
C GLU A 49 8.67 -34.03 24.25
N GLY A 50 8.04 -35.19 24.45
CA GLY A 50 8.17 -36.34 23.55
C GLY A 50 7.59 -36.15 22.13
N ASP A 51 6.57 -35.32 21.96
CA ASP A 51 5.97 -35.03 20.65
C ASP A 51 6.78 -34.01 19.86
N ALA A 52 7.53 -33.13 20.53
CA ALA A 52 8.46 -32.19 19.90
C ALA A 52 9.65 -32.95 19.26
N ASP A 53 10.23 -33.91 19.99
CA ASP A 53 11.29 -34.79 19.47
C ASP A 53 10.79 -35.68 18.34
N LYS A 54 9.56 -36.20 18.47
CA LYS A 54 8.88 -36.93 17.40
C LYS A 54 8.68 -36.08 16.15
N LEU A 55 8.41 -34.78 16.30
CA LEU A 55 8.27 -33.86 15.17
C LEU A 55 9.60 -33.60 14.46
N LEU A 56 10.69 -33.47 15.21
CA LEU A 56 12.03 -33.20 14.68
C LEU A 56 12.64 -34.43 13.98
N SER A 57 12.33 -35.62 14.47
CA SER A 57 12.77 -36.91 13.90
C SER A 57 12.05 -37.30 12.60
N VAL A 58 10.98 -36.61 12.22
CA VAL A 58 10.37 -36.83 10.89
C VAL A 58 11.27 -36.30 9.78
N ASP A 59 11.70 -37.24 8.95
CA ASP A 59 12.45 -36.95 7.75
C ASP A 59 11.62 -36.15 6.74
N ILE A 60 12.26 -35.12 6.19
CA ILE A 60 11.73 -34.29 5.12
C ILE A 60 12.63 -34.47 3.91
N THR A 61 12.12 -35.19 2.91
CA THR A 61 12.86 -35.52 1.71
C THR A 61 13.14 -34.28 0.87
N HIS A 62 14.12 -34.38 -0.04
CA HIS A 62 14.39 -33.32 -1.01
C HIS A 62 13.16 -32.99 -1.88
N ILE A 63 12.38 -34.00 -2.27
CA ILE A 63 11.14 -33.84 -3.03
C ILE A 63 10.10 -33.04 -2.23
N ASP A 64 10.00 -33.29 -0.92
CA ASP A 64 9.11 -32.54 -0.03
C ASP A 64 9.50 -31.06 0.04
N ARG A 65 10.80 -30.76 0.15
CA ARG A 65 11.30 -29.37 0.14
C ARG A 65 10.92 -28.67 -1.15
N ILE A 66 11.11 -29.30 -2.30
CA ILE A 66 10.71 -28.75 -3.61
C ILE A 66 9.20 -28.48 -3.65
N ARG A 67 8.37 -29.41 -3.17
CA ARG A 67 6.91 -29.22 -3.13
C ARG A 67 6.50 -28.06 -2.20
N VAL A 68 7.14 -27.95 -1.04
CA VAL A 68 6.91 -26.87 -0.08
C VAL A 68 7.28 -25.51 -0.68
N GLN A 69 8.47 -25.41 -1.28
CA GLN A 69 8.93 -24.20 -1.96
C GLN A 69 7.98 -23.78 -3.09
N ARG A 70 7.56 -24.74 -3.94
CA ARG A 70 6.59 -24.48 -5.03
C ARG A 70 5.23 -24.02 -4.51
N ARG A 71 4.78 -24.52 -3.36
CA ARG A 71 3.50 -24.11 -2.75
C ARG A 71 3.59 -22.73 -2.11
N ALA A 72 4.70 -22.44 -1.41
CA ALA A 72 4.96 -21.11 -0.86
C ALA A 72 5.06 -20.06 -1.97
N GLY A 73 5.78 -20.36 -3.06
CA GLY A 73 5.86 -19.50 -4.24
C GLY A 73 4.48 -19.20 -4.85
N ARG A 74 3.67 -20.23 -5.12
CA ARG A 74 2.32 -20.05 -5.68
C ARG A 74 1.38 -19.22 -4.81
N ILE A 75 1.53 -19.30 -3.48
CA ILE A 75 0.73 -18.47 -2.58
C ILE A 75 1.16 -17.01 -2.67
N ILE A 76 2.47 -16.75 -2.71
CA ILE A 76 2.99 -15.40 -2.87
C ILE A 76 2.56 -14.81 -4.22
N GLU A 77 2.68 -15.58 -5.31
CA GLU A 77 2.23 -15.16 -6.64
C GLU A 77 0.73 -14.82 -6.67
N ARG A 78 -0.12 -15.68 -6.09
CA ARG A 78 -1.56 -15.42 -6.01
C ARG A 78 -1.89 -14.22 -5.15
N ARG A 79 -1.14 -14.01 -4.06
CA ARG A 79 -1.27 -12.81 -3.21
C ARG A 79 -0.87 -11.55 -3.97
N GLN A 80 0.21 -11.59 -4.73
CA GLN A 80 0.65 -10.47 -5.57
C GLN A 80 -0.37 -10.16 -6.68
N ALA A 81 -0.95 -11.18 -7.31
CA ALA A 81 -2.01 -10.99 -8.30
C ALA A 81 -3.30 -10.43 -7.69
N ALA A 82 -3.65 -10.85 -6.47
CA ALA A 82 -4.85 -10.41 -5.76
C ALA A 82 -4.70 -9.08 -5.01
N SER A 83 -3.48 -8.53 -4.89
CA SER A 83 -3.26 -7.27 -4.18
C SER A 83 -3.70 -6.04 -4.97
N GLY A 84 -3.85 -6.15 -6.30
CA GLY A 84 -4.12 -5.01 -7.16
C GLY A 84 -2.91 -4.10 -7.42
N LEU A 85 -1.77 -4.36 -6.77
CA LEU A 85 -0.52 -3.59 -6.90
C LEU A 85 0.40 -4.11 -8.01
N ALA A 86 -0.05 -5.08 -8.81
CA ALA A 86 0.77 -5.78 -9.80
C ALA A 86 1.30 -4.88 -10.94
N HIS A 87 0.65 -3.73 -11.17
CA HIS A 87 1.07 -2.74 -12.17
C HIS A 87 2.17 -1.79 -11.65
N LEU A 88 2.36 -1.69 -10.34
CA LEU A 88 3.34 -0.77 -9.75
C LEU A 88 4.74 -1.39 -9.72
N VAL A 89 5.76 -0.54 -9.84
CA VAL A 89 7.17 -0.94 -9.69
C VAL A 89 7.44 -1.34 -8.23
N ARG A 90 8.40 -2.23 -7.98
CA ARG A 90 8.73 -2.73 -6.64
C ARG A 90 8.95 -1.61 -5.62
N ALA A 91 9.64 -0.54 -6.00
CA ALA A 91 9.89 0.61 -5.12
C ALA A 91 8.59 1.31 -4.70
N ASP A 92 7.65 1.49 -5.63
CA ASP A 92 6.35 2.12 -5.33
C ASP A 92 5.46 1.20 -4.52
N ARG A 93 5.55 -0.12 -4.72
CA ARG A 93 4.87 -1.11 -3.85
C ARG A 93 5.39 -1.04 -2.41
N GLU A 94 6.70 -0.98 -2.24
CA GLU A 94 7.33 -0.86 -0.91
C GLU A 94 6.88 0.44 -0.21
N ARG A 95 6.75 1.54 -0.96
CA ARG A 95 6.16 2.79 -0.45
C ARG A 95 4.69 2.68 -0.09
N LEU A 96 3.89 1.91 -0.83
CA LEU A 96 2.47 1.71 -0.49
C LEU A 96 2.26 0.72 0.66
N THR A 97 3.18 -0.23 0.87
CA THR A 97 3.10 -1.15 2.01
C THR A 97 3.25 -0.46 3.36
N THR A 98 3.86 0.73 3.43
CA THR A 98 3.91 1.52 4.67
C THR A 98 2.55 2.13 5.02
N LEU A 99 1.63 2.23 4.06
CA LEU A 99 0.26 2.70 4.26
C LEU A 99 -0.71 1.56 4.61
N HIS A 100 -0.20 0.35 4.89
CA HIS A 100 -0.98 -0.83 5.28
C HIS A 100 -1.94 -0.54 6.44
N ASP A 101 -1.46 0.19 7.44
CA ASP A 101 -2.22 0.51 8.65
C ASP A 101 -3.10 1.75 8.46
N GLY A 102 -3.54 2.00 7.23
CA GLY A 102 -4.32 3.18 6.88
C GLY A 102 -3.50 4.45 6.82
N VAL A 103 -4.17 5.55 6.47
CA VAL A 103 -3.54 6.87 6.36
C VAL A 103 -4.13 7.77 7.44
N ASN A 104 -3.27 8.53 8.13
CA ASN A 104 -3.73 9.59 9.03
C ASN A 104 -4.40 10.68 8.20
N LEU A 105 -5.66 10.95 8.48
CA LEU A 105 -6.34 12.07 7.87
C LEU A 105 -5.81 13.38 8.46
N VAL A 106 -5.52 14.33 7.57
CA VAL A 106 -5.23 15.70 7.97
C VAL A 106 -6.54 16.46 8.05
N GLU A 107 -6.81 17.05 9.20
CA GLU A 107 -7.93 17.96 9.43
C GLU A 107 -7.45 19.40 9.26
N ILE A 108 -8.27 20.22 8.60
CA ILE A 108 -8.10 21.68 8.63
C ILE A 108 -8.99 22.20 9.74
N ALA A 109 -8.40 22.64 10.85
CA ALA A 109 -9.15 22.98 12.06
C ALA A 109 -10.04 24.23 11.91
N THR A 110 -9.67 25.19 11.05
CA THR A 110 -10.37 26.47 10.91
C THR A 110 -10.33 27.00 9.47
N GLU A 111 -11.32 27.83 9.10
CA GLU A 111 -11.30 28.55 7.81
C GLU A 111 -10.07 29.46 7.70
N HIS A 112 -9.63 30.03 8.82
CA HIS A 112 -8.41 30.84 8.85
C HIS A 112 -7.18 30.05 8.42
N ARG A 113 -7.03 28.79 8.88
CA ARG A 113 -5.93 27.93 8.44
C ARG A 113 -6.00 27.63 6.94
N ALA A 114 -7.20 27.46 6.39
CA ALA A 114 -7.38 27.32 4.95
C ALA A 114 -6.93 28.57 4.18
N ASP A 115 -7.19 29.76 4.73
CA ASP A 115 -6.78 31.04 4.15
C ASP A 115 -5.27 31.23 4.20
N GLU A 116 -4.60 30.87 5.30
CA GLU A 116 -3.14 30.92 5.42
C GLU A 116 -2.47 30.03 4.36
N ILE A 117 -2.96 28.82 4.16
CA ILE A 117 -2.41 27.88 3.17
C ILE A 117 -2.61 28.43 1.75
N ALA A 118 -3.80 28.96 1.45
CA ALA A 118 -4.10 29.55 0.16
C ALA A 118 -3.24 30.79 -0.12
N ALA A 119 -3.09 31.67 0.88
CA ALA A 119 -2.25 32.86 0.78
C ALA A 119 -0.79 32.50 0.53
N ALA A 120 -0.22 31.55 1.27
CA ALA A 120 1.16 31.09 1.07
C ALA A 120 1.39 30.53 -0.34
N LEU A 121 0.47 29.69 -0.85
CA LEU A 121 0.55 29.16 -2.22
C LEU A 121 0.41 30.26 -3.27
N HIS A 122 -0.46 31.25 -3.03
CA HIS A 122 -0.68 32.34 -3.98
C HIS A 122 0.46 33.35 -3.99
N GLU A 123 1.11 33.60 -2.85
CA GLU A 123 2.29 34.44 -2.74
C GLU A 123 3.48 33.82 -3.49
N GLU A 124 3.71 32.51 -3.32
CA GLU A 124 4.81 31.81 -3.98
C GLU A 124 4.56 31.55 -5.46
N MET A 125 3.31 31.29 -5.85
CA MET A 125 2.93 30.90 -7.21
C MET A 125 1.64 31.60 -7.68
N PRO A 126 1.65 32.93 -7.89
CA PRO A 126 0.45 33.67 -8.31
C PRO A 126 -0.17 33.15 -9.60
N TRP A 127 0.67 32.66 -10.53
CA TRP A 127 0.24 32.10 -11.81
C TRP A 127 -0.50 30.75 -11.69
N MET A 128 -0.43 30.09 -10.54
CA MET A 128 -1.19 28.86 -10.22
C MET A 128 -2.52 29.17 -9.52
N GLY A 129 -2.98 30.43 -9.52
CA GLY A 129 -4.16 30.90 -8.79
C GLY A 129 -5.40 30.01 -8.94
N ALA A 130 -5.74 29.60 -10.17
CA ALA A 130 -6.91 28.74 -10.42
C ALA A 130 -6.82 27.37 -9.72
N ALA A 131 -5.62 26.80 -9.57
CA ALA A 131 -5.43 25.55 -8.82
C ALA A 131 -5.52 25.80 -7.31
N THR A 132 -4.91 26.89 -6.84
CA THR A 132 -4.94 27.30 -5.43
C THR A 132 -6.37 27.60 -4.95
N GLU A 133 -7.18 28.29 -5.75
CA GLU A 133 -8.59 28.60 -5.44
C GLU A 133 -9.45 27.35 -5.29
N GLN A 134 -9.27 26.34 -6.16
CA GLN A 134 -10.01 25.09 -6.07
C GLN A 134 -9.76 24.36 -4.75
N ILE A 135 -8.50 24.31 -4.32
CA ILE A 135 -8.13 23.72 -3.02
C ILE A 135 -8.64 24.57 -1.86
N TRP A 136 -8.49 25.89 -1.95
CA TRP A 136 -8.97 26.81 -0.93
C TRP A 136 -10.47 26.61 -0.65
N HIS A 137 -11.28 26.53 -1.70
CA HIS A 137 -12.71 26.25 -1.56
C HIS A 137 -12.98 24.85 -0.99
N ALA A 138 -12.19 23.83 -1.37
CA ALA A 138 -12.33 22.49 -0.79
C ALA A 138 -11.98 22.45 0.70
N MET A 139 -10.91 23.14 1.12
CA MET A 139 -10.51 23.26 2.51
C MET A 139 -11.59 23.97 3.35
N ARG A 140 -12.09 25.11 2.88
CA ARG A 140 -13.17 25.84 3.58
C ARG A 140 -14.46 25.02 3.69
N ARG A 141 -14.86 24.30 2.62
CA ARG A 141 -16.01 23.37 2.68
C ARG A 141 -15.80 22.28 3.72
N SER A 142 -14.62 21.66 3.75
CA SER A 142 -14.28 20.62 4.72
C SER A 142 -14.39 21.10 6.18
N VAL A 143 -13.98 22.34 6.46
CA VAL A 143 -14.16 22.98 7.78
C VAL A 143 -15.65 23.17 8.09
N ARG A 144 -16.42 23.73 7.15
CA ARG A 144 -17.86 24.02 7.35
C ARG A 144 -18.70 22.76 7.56
N ASP A 145 -18.34 21.70 6.84
CA ASP A 145 -19.03 20.42 6.89
C ASP A 145 -18.61 19.57 8.12
N GLY A 146 -17.62 20.04 8.90
CA GLY A 146 -17.13 19.34 10.09
C GLY A 146 -16.55 17.96 9.79
N THR A 147 -16.00 17.78 8.58
CA THR A 147 -15.50 16.47 8.14
C THR A 147 -14.29 16.05 8.96
N ALA A 148 -14.20 14.77 9.31
CA ALA A 148 -13.08 14.19 10.08
C ALA A 148 -11.71 14.21 9.36
N GLY A 149 -11.61 14.88 8.21
CA GLY A 149 -10.41 14.99 7.39
C GLY A 149 -10.69 15.79 6.11
N LEU A 150 -9.64 16.41 5.58
CA LEU A 150 -9.66 17.20 4.36
C LEU A 150 -10.03 16.33 3.16
N ARG A 151 -11.18 16.63 2.54
CA ARG A 151 -11.59 16.02 1.27
C ARG A 151 -11.29 16.96 0.12
N LEU A 152 -10.20 16.68 -0.59
CA LEU A 152 -9.89 17.36 -1.84
C LEU A 152 -10.54 16.62 -3.01
N PRO A 153 -11.26 17.32 -3.91
CA PRO A 153 -11.64 16.72 -5.18
C PRO A 153 -10.36 16.38 -5.98
N PRO A 154 -10.35 15.32 -6.80
CA PRO A 154 -9.24 15.07 -7.72
C PRO A 154 -8.99 16.29 -8.61
N ILE A 155 -7.74 16.75 -8.70
CA ILE A 155 -7.34 17.92 -9.50
C ILE A 155 -6.41 17.47 -10.63
N LEU A 156 -6.76 17.86 -11.87
CA LEU A 156 -5.89 17.73 -13.03
C LEU A 156 -5.25 19.09 -13.32
N LEU A 157 -3.93 19.17 -13.22
CA LEU A 157 -3.17 20.37 -13.60
C LEU A 157 -2.77 20.25 -15.07
N ASP A 158 -3.52 20.91 -15.94
CA ASP A 158 -3.18 21.01 -17.37
C ASP A 158 -2.43 22.32 -17.64
N GLY A 159 -1.24 22.21 -18.24
CA GLY A 159 -0.42 23.36 -18.57
C GLY A 159 0.94 22.99 -19.16
N PRO A 160 1.70 23.96 -19.68
CA PRO A 160 2.98 23.73 -20.32
C PRO A 160 4.00 22.99 -19.43
N PRO A 161 4.94 22.23 -20.01
CA PRO A 161 6.05 21.67 -19.24
C PRO A 161 6.86 22.81 -18.57
N GLY A 162 7.30 22.59 -17.33
CA GLY A 162 8.09 23.58 -16.59
C GLY A 162 7.29 24.69 -15.88
N ILE A 163 5.96 24.77 -16.02
CA ILE A 163 5.13 25.81 -15.37
C ILE A 163 5.03 25.68 -13.83
N GLY A 164 5.65 24.65 -13.25
CA GLY A 164 5.69 24.43 -11.80
C GLY A 164 4.63 23.47 -11.24
N LYS A 165 3.91 22.69 -12.06
CA LYS A 165 2.86 21.74 -11.59
C LYS A 165 3.33 20.81 -10.45
N SER A 166 4.45 20.12 -10.63
CA SER A 166 5.00 19.21 -9.61
C SER A 166 5.58 19.95 -8.41
N PHE A 167 6.03 21.19 -8.59
CA PHE A 167 6.47 22.03 -7.47
C PHE A 167 5.28 22.47 -6.62
N TRP A 168 4.21 22.95 -7.26
CA TRP A 168 2.95 23.31 -6.60
C TRP A 168 2.37 22.16 -5.77
N ALA A 169 2.31 20.95 -6.35
CA ALA A 169 1.77 19.77 -5.66
C ALA A 169 2.59 19.38 -4.42
N ARG A 170 3.92 19.49 -4.50
CA ARG A 170 4.81 19.25 -3.35
C ARG A 170 4.63 20.31 -2.28
N ARG A 171 4.57 21.59 -2.67
CA ARG A 171 4.43 22.71 -1.74
C ARG A 171 3.12 22.67 -0.98
N LEU A 172 2.02 22.35 -1.67
CA LEU A 172 0.72 22.09 -1.04
C LEU A 172 0.84 21.00 0.02
N GLY A 173 1.48 19.88 -0.32
CA GLY A 173 1.69 18.77 0.58
C GLY A 173 2.47 19.13 1.85
N GLU A 174 3.53 19.94 1.71
CA GLU A 174 4.29 20.51 2.82
C GLU A 174 3.42 21.39 3.73
N LEU A 175 2.62 22.30 3.16
CA LEU A 175 1.75 23.20 3.92
C LEU A 175 0.63 22.46 4.67
N LEU A 176 0.17 21.35 4.12
CA LEU A 176 -0.78 20.43 4.77
C LEU A 176 -0.10 19.52 5.80
N SER A 177 1.24 19.53 5.91
CA SER A 177 2.00 18.58 6.74
C SER A 177 1.68 17.12 6.44
N VAL A 178 1.31 16.83 5.19
CA VAL A 178 0.95 15.48 4.73
C VAL A 178 2.21 14.83 4.13
N PRO A 179 2.52 13.56 4.47
CA PRO A 179 3.50 12.79 3.72
C PRO A 179 3.13 12.77 2.23
N THR A 180 3.87 13.51 1.41
CA THR A 180 3.53 13.73 0.01
C THR A 180 4.30 12.75 -0.84
N THR A 181 3.58 11.88 -1.56
CA THR A 181 4.19 10.96 -2.53
C THR A 181 3.91 11.48 -3.93
N VAL A 182 4.96 11.84 -4.66
CA VAL A 182 4.86 12.07 -6.10
C VAL A 182 4.96 10.71 -6.79
N ILE A 183 3.91 10.33 -7.51
CA ILE A 183 3.92 9.16 -8.38
C ILE A 183 4.03 9.67 -9.80
N GLU A 184 5.17 9.43 -10.44
CA GLU A 184 5.35 9.73 -11.86
C GLU A 184 4.63 8.67 -12.69
N ALA A 185 3.65 9.10 -13.48
CA ALA A 185 2.90 8.22 -14.40
C ALA A 185 3.66 7.94 -15.72
N THR A 186 4.98 8.06 -15.72
CA THR A 186 5.81 7.88 -16.92
C THR A 186 6.70 6.66 -16.79
N ASN A 187 6.13 5.47 -17.07
CA ASN A 187 6.87 4.39 -17.72
C ASN A 187 6.00 3.25 -18.30
N GLU A 188 4.82 3.58 -18.83
CA GLU A 188 4.29 2.75 -19.91
C GLU A 188 4.75 3.36 -21.23
N ASN A 189 5.89 2.87 -21.74
CA ASN A 189 6.12 2.92 -23.18
C ASN A 189 5.01 2.08 -23.82
N ALA A 190 3.84 2.69 -24.04
CA ALA A 190 2.87 2.20 -24.99
C ALA A 190 3.49 2.42 -26.38
N SER A 191 4.34 1.49 -26.80
CA SER A 191 4.76 1.34 -28.19
C SER A 191 3.54 0.90 -28.99
N TYR A 192 2.66 1.85 -29.29
CA TYR A 192 1.60 1.66 -30.27
C TYR A 192 2.23 1.82 -31.65
N ALA A 193 2.67 0.71 -32.25
CA ALA A 193 3.01 0.67 -33.67
C ALA A 193 1.71 0.43 -34.45
N PRO A 194 1.16 1.40 -35.20
CA PRO A 194 0.08 1.11 -36.12
C PRO A 194 0.63 0.28 -37.29
N SER A 195 0.25 -1.00 -37.35
CA SER A 195 0.36 -1.79 -38.57
C SER A 195 -0.55 -1.18 -39.63
N ARG A 196 0.01 -0.42 -40.57
CA ARG A 196 -0.67 -0.06 -41.81
C ARG A 196 -0.64 -1.25 -42.75
N SER A 197 -1.81 -1.84 -42.98
CA SER A 197 -2.07 -2.69 -44.15
C SER A 197 -2.70 -1.83 -45.25
N HIS A 198 -2.00 -1.70 -46.38
CA HIS A 198 -2.59 -1.50 -47.70
C HIS A 198 -1.88 -2.43 -48.67
#